data_AF-A0A958BQR3-F1
#
_entry.id   AF-A0A958BQR3-F1
#
_cell.length_a   1.000
_cell.length_b   1.000
_cell.length_c   1.000
_cell.angle_alpha   90.00
_cell.angle_beta   90.00
_cell.angle_gamma   90.00
#
_symmetry.space_group_name_H-M   'P 1'
#
loop_
_entity.id
_entity.type
_entity.pdbx_description
1 polymer ?
#
loop_
_entity_poly.entity_id
_entity_poly.type
_entity_poly.pdbx_seq_one_letter_code
_entity_poly.pdbx_strand_id
1 'polypeptide(L)'
;SNNTSPLAKNNVYVIYMENLAVCHLGDISHIPSQSQVEGLGNIDILMVPVGGHNALNAAQAAEVISLIEPYIVIPMHYSLPQLTITLDPVSKFLKEMGIAKLDPVGSLKITKSSLPEETQIVVLEPKS
;
A
#
# COMPACT_ATOMS: atom_id res chain seq x y z
N SER A 1 13.51 8.61 29.35
CA SER A 1 12.28 9.41 29.21
C SER A 1 11.58 8.95 27.94
N ASN A 2 10.63 8.02 28.05
CA ASN A 2 9.97 7.43 26.89
C ASN A 2 8.90 8.40 26.39
N ASN A 3 9.27 9.23 25.42
CA ASN A 3 8.36 10.13 24.75
C ASN A 3 7.60 9.36 23.67
N THR A 4 6.72 8.44 24.06
CA THR A 4 5.74 7.86 23.14
C THR A 4 4.64 8.89 22.94
N SER A 5 4.79 9.73 21.91
CA SER A 5 3.65 10.47 21.38
C SER A 5 2.52 9.47 21.11
N PRO A 6 1.27 9.77 21.48
CA PRO A 6 0.15 8.88 21.18
C PRO A 6 0.18 8.57 19.68
N LEU A 7 0.12 7.27 19.33
CA LEU A 7 0.06 6.84 17.93
C LEU A 7 -0.99 7.67 17.22
N ALA A 8 -0.59 8.36 16.15
CA ALA A 8 -1.51 9.17 15.37
C ALA A 8 -2.67 8.27 14.90
N LYS A 9 -3.89 8.77 15.03
CA LYS A 9 -5.09 8.01 14.66
C LYS A 9 -5.04 7.75 13.15
N ASN A 10 -4.94 6.48 12.75
CA ASN A 10 -5.05 6.05 11.37
C ASN A 10 -6.47 5.53 11.09
N ASN A 11 -7.07 5.92 9.97
CA ASN A 11 -8.33 5.37 9.50
C ASN A 11 -8.05 4.52 8.24
N VAL A 12 -8.33 3.22 8.34
CA VAL A 12 -8.35 2.33 7.18
C VAL A 12 -9.74 2.35 6.57
N TYR A 13 -9.82 2.49 5.25
CA TYR A 13 -11.08 2.49 4.51
C TYR A 13 -11.14 1.30 3.57
N VAL A 14 -12.24 0.55 3.60
CA VAL A 14 -12.57 -0.43 2.56
C VAL A 14 -13.76 0.11 1.78
N ILE A 15 -13.57 0.27 0.48
CA ILE A 15 -14.53 0.86 -0.45
C ILE A 15 -14.98 -0.25 -1.39
N TYR A 16 -16.29 -0.50 -1.40
CA TYR A 16 -16.90 -1.48 -2.29
C TYR A 16 -17.49 -0.77 -3.50
N MET A 17 -16.95 -1.04 -4.68
CA MET A 17 -17.38 -0.43 -5.94
C MET A 17 -17.25 -1.45 -7.07
N GLU A 18 -18.28 -1.55 -7.91
CA GLU A 18 -18.27 -2.42 -9.11
C GLU A 18 -17.83 -3.88 -8.81
N ASN A 19 -18.28 -4.43 -7.68
CA ASN A 19 -17.93 -5.75 -7.15
C ASN A 19 -16.45 -5.94 -6.78
N LEU A 20 -15.69 -4.85 -6.68
CA LEU A 20 -14.33 -4.82 -6.16
C LEU A 20 -14.31 -4.26 -4.74
N ALA A 21 -13.44 -4.83 -3.91
CA ALA A 21 -13.07 -4.28 -2.60
C ALA A 21 -11.72 -3.56 -2.69
N VAL A 22 -11.72 -2.24 -2.50
CA VAL A 22 -10.51 -1.41 -2.51
C VAL A 22 -10.20 -0.98 -1.09
N CYS A 23 -9.04 -1.38 -0.57
CA CYS A 23 -8.56 -1.02 0.76
C CYS A 23 -7.52 0.09 0.67
N HIS A 24 -7.77 1.21 1.36
CA HIS A 24 -6.82 2.29 1.55
C HIS A 24 -6.31 2.27 2.99
N LEU A 25 -5.03 1.95 3.19
CA LEU A 25 -4.45 1.79 4.53
C LEU A 25 -4.14 3.10 5.24
N GLY A 26 -4.21 4.24 4.54
CA GLY A 26 -3.88 5.53 5.14
C GLY A 26 -2.39 5.61 5.49
N ASP A 27 -2.10 6.21 6.64
CA ASP A 27 -0.75 6.34 7.22
C ASP A 27 -0.50 5.25 8.27
N ILE A 28 -0.96 4.01 8.01
CA ILE A 28 -0.72 2.92 8.95
C ILE A 28 0.79 2.80 9.21
N SER A 29 1.16 2.76 10.48
CA SER A 29 2.57 2.80 10.93
C SER A 29 3.02 1.49 11.58
N HIS A 30 2.17 0.47 11.55
CA HIS A 30 2.39 -0.85 12.15
C HIS A 30 1.71 -1.92 11.32
N ILE A 31 2.18 -3.16 11.42
CA ILE A 31 1.54 -4.32 10.81
C ILE A 31 0.23 -4.58 11.57
N PRO A 32 -0.93 -4.66 10.88
CA PRO A 32 -2.20 -4.95 11.51
C PRO A 32 -2.19 -6.35 12.12
N SER A 33 -2.90 -6.54 13.23
CA SER A 33 -3.08 -7.87 13.81
C SER A 33 -3.91 -8.76 12.89
N GLN A 34 -3.79 -10.08 13.06
CA GLN A 34 -4.59 -11.06 12.33
C GLN A 34 -6.10 -10.74 12.37
N SER A 35 -6.62 -10.40 13.56
CA SER A 35 -8.02 -10.02 13.73
C SER A 35 -8.44 -8.74 12.99
N GLN A 36 -7.52 -7.78 12.84
CA GLN A 36 -7.76 -6.58 12.05
C GLN A 36 -7.80 -6.92 10.56
N VAL A 37 -6.88 -7.77 10.09
CA VAL A 37 -6.85 -8.26 8.71
C VAL A 37 -8.12 -9.03 8.38
N GLU A 38 -8.54 -9.97 9.23
CA GLU A 38 -9.80 -10.72 9.08
C GLU A 38 -11.02 -9.79 9.02
N GLY A 39 -11.00 -8.71 9.81
CA GLY A 39 -12.06 -7.70 9.82
C GLY A 39 -12.17 -6.87 8.53
N LEU A 40 -11.11 -6.84 7.69
CA LEU A 40 -11.15 -6.17 6.38
C LEU A 40 -11.92 -7.01 5.33
N GLY A 41 -11.96 -8.33 5.51
CA GLY A 41 -12.45 -9.28 4.50
C GLY A 41 -11.51 -9.37 3.28
N ASN A 42 -12.03 -9.94 2.18
CA ASN A 42 -11.25 -10.12 0.97
C ASN A 42 -11.02 -8.77 0.28
N ILE A 43 -9.76 -8.39 0.10
CA ILE A 43 -9.35 -7.14 -0.55
C ILE A 43 -8.88 -7.45 -1.98
N ASP A 44 -9.47 -6.78 -2.96
CA ASP A 44 -9.05 -6.94 -4.35
C ASP A 44 -7.87 -6.03 -4.69
N ILE A 45 -7.93 -4.79 -4.22
CA ILE A 45 -6.94 -3.76 -4.50
C ILE A 45 -6.50 -3.14 -3.18
N LEU A 46 -5.20 -3.21 -2.89
CA LEU A 46 -4.61 -2.63 -1.68
C LEU A 46 -3.77 -1.41 -2.03
N MET A 47 -4.08 -0.26 -1.41
CA MET A 47 -3.23 0.92 -1.42
C MET A 47 -2.44 0.99 -0.12
N VAL A 48 -1.11 0.88 -0.22
CA VAL A 48 -0.21 0.67 0.94
C VAL A 48 0.92 1.70 0.97
N PRO A 49 1.16 2.39 2.11
CA PRO A 49 2.31 3.28 2.24
C PRO A 49 3.62 2.47 2.23
N VAL A 50 4.65 2.96 1.54
CA VAL A 50 5.94 2.24 1.42
C VAL A 50 7.17 3.09 1.69
N GLY A 51 7.01 4.40 1.87
CA GLY A 51 8.11 5.36 2.04
C GLY A 51 8.67 5.49 3.46
N GLY A 52 8.12 4.78 4.43
CA GLY A 52 8.57 4.83 5.84
C GLY A 52 8.19 6.14 6.54
N HIS A 53 9.14 6.70 7.30
CA HIS A 53 8.93 7.85 8.20
C HIS A 53 7.92 7.57 9.30
N ASN A 54 6.68 8.07 9.17
CA ASN A 54 5.60 7.87 10.14
C ASN A 54 4.60 6.80 9.70
N ALA A 55 4.85 6.13 8.58
CA ALA A 55 4.04 5.03 8.03
C ALA A 55 4.93 3.78 7.79
N LEU A 56 4.36 2.74 7.20
CA LEU A 56 5.11 1.52 6.85
C LEU A 56 6.31 1.82 5.94
N ASN A 57 7.41 1.13 6.20
CA ASN A 57 8.51 1.00 5.25
C ASN A 57 8.28 -0.18 4.28
N ALA A 58 9.18 -0.34 3.30
CA ALA A 58 9.11 -1.39 2.29
C ALA A 58 8.93 -2.82 2.85
N ALA A 59 9.70 -3.22 3.86
CA ALA A 59 9.64 -4.56 4.42
C ALA A 59 8.33 -4.81 5.19
N GLN A 60 7.89 -3.83 5.97
CA GLN A 60 6.60 -3.90 6.65
C GLN A 60 5.43 -3.93 5.66
N ALA A 61 5.50 -3.16 4.57
CA ALA A 61 4.50 -3.19 3.52
C ALA A 61 4.43 -4.57 2.84
N ALA A 62 5.57 -5.21 2.57
CA ALA A 62 5.62 -6.57 2.04
C ALA A 62 4.95 -7.59 2.98
N GLU A 63 5.19 -7.47 4.29
CA GLU A 63 4.52 -8.29 5.30
C GLU A 63 3.01 -8.06 5.31
N VAL A 64 2.55 -6.80 5.29
CA VAL A 64 1.11 -6.49 5.21
C VAL A 64 0.46 -7.04 3.94
N ILE A 65 1.14 -6.95 2.79
CA ILE A 65 0.65 -7.54 1.53
C ILE A 65 0.52 -9.06 1.68
N SER A 66 1.48 -9.73 2.32
CA SER A 66 1.42 -11.18 2.54
C SER A 66 0.30 -11.62 3.48
N LEU A 67 -0.11 -10.77 4.43
CA LEU A 67 -1.22 -11.06 5.33
C LEU A 67 -2.58 -10.84 4.67
N ILE A 68 -2.69 -9.82 3.81
CA ILE A 68 -3.95 -9.42 3.16
C ILE A 68 -4.20 -10.22 1.86
N GLU A 69 -3.15 -10.68 1.20
CA GLU A 69 -3.17 -11.41 -0.08
C GLU A 69 -4.04 -10.74 -1.18
N PRO A 70 -3.83 -9.43 -1.48
CA PRO A 70 -4.62 -8.74 -2.50
C PRO A 70 -4.21 -9.16 -3.92
N TYR A 71 -5.11 -8.99 -4.89
CA TYR A 71 -4.79 -9.23 -6.30
C TYR A 71 -3.96 -8.09 -6.91
N ILE A 72 -4.23 -6.84 -6.53
CA ILE A 72 -3.49 -5.66 -6.98
C ILE A 72 -2.96 -4.90 -5.77
N VAL A 73 -1.71 -4.45 -5.84
CA VAL A 73 -1.10 -3.55 -4.87
C VAL A 73 -0.68 -2.27 -5.54
N ILE A 74 -1.08 -1.14 -4.97
CA ILE A 74 -0.69 0.20 -5.40
C ILE A 74 0.14 0.83 -4.27
N PRO A 75 1.48 0.94 -4.42
CA PRO A 75 2.29 1.63 -3.42
C PRO A 75 1.95 3.13 -3.40
N MET A 76 1.93 3.71 -2.20
CA MET A 76 1.69 5.13 -1.95
C MET A 76 2.69 5.66 -0.90
N HIS A 77 2.63 6.98 -0.64
CA HIS A 77 3.44 7.67 0.39
C HIS A 77 4.93 7.37 0.31
N TYR A 78 5.51 7.47 -0.89
CA TYR A 78 6.94 7.36 -1.15
C TYR A 78 7.51 8.67 -1.68
N SER A 79 8.84 8.76 -1.80
CA SER A 79 9.52 9.96 -2.24
C SER A 79 9.11 10.37 -3.66
N LEU A 80 8.68 11.63 -3.80
CA LEU A 80 8.39 12.29 -5.06
C LEU A 80 9.22 13.56 -5.19
N PRO A 81 9.51 14.03 -6.42
CA PRO A 81 10.12 15.33 -6.61
C PRO A 81 9.32 16.42 -5.87
N GLN A 82 10.02 17.38 -5.26
CA GLN A 82 9.44 18.55 -4.58
C GLN A 82 8.76 18.29 -3.22
N LEU A 83 8.80 17.07 -2.68
CA LEU A 83 8.40 16.85 -1.29
C LEU A 83 9.43 17.45 -0.32
N THR A 84 8.93 18.12 0.73
CA THR A 84 9.76 18.64 1.84
C THR A 84 10.06 17.58 2.89
N ILE A 85 9.30 16.48 2.88
CA ILE A 85 9.44 15.35 3.79
C ILE A 85 10.36 14.30 3.15
N THR A 86 11.33 13.82 3.91
CA THR A 86 12.23 12.73 3.48
C THR A 86 11.51 11.38 3.59
N LEU A 87 11.25 10.75 2.45
CA LEU A 87 10.68 9.42 2.32
C LEU A 87 11.62 8.52 1.51
N ASP A 88 11.51 7.21 1.68
CA ASP A 88 12.15 6.24 0.80
C ASP A 88 11.52 6.28 -0.61
N PRO A 89 12.30 6.07 -1.69
CA PRO A 89 11.76 5.97 -3.04
C PRO A 89 11.01 4.65 -3.24
N VAL A 90 10.03 4.62 -4.16
CA VAL A 90 9.27 3.41 -4.50
C VAL A 90 10.18 2.26 -4.96
N SER A 91 11.34 2.55 -5.55
CA SER A 91 12.31 1.54 -5.97
C SER A 91 12.82 0.65 -4.85
N LYS A 92 12.86 1.14 -3.61
CA LYS A 92 13.21 0.33 -2.44
C LYS A 92 12.16 -0.73 -2.15
N PHE A 93 10.88 -0.37 -2.26
CA PHE A 93 9.75 -1.30 -2.16
C PHE A 93 9.73 -2.29 -3.33
N LEU A 94 9.93 -1.83 -4.57
CA LEU A 94 9.98 -2.74 -5.72
C LEU A 94 11.09 -3.79 -5.55
N LYS A 95 12.27 -3.39 -5.08
CA LYS A 95 13.37 -4.32 -4.78
C LYS A 95 13.00 -5.33 -3.70
N GLU A 96 12.32 -4.91 -2.64
CA GLU A 96 11.81 -5.81 -1.58
C GLU A 96 10.85 -6.86 -2.15
N MET A 97 9.98 -6.45 -3.07
CA MET A 97 9.06 -7.34 -3.79
C MET A 97 9.74 -8.17 -4.90
N GLY A 98 11.07 -8.11 -5.05
CA GLY A 98 11.81 -8.83 -6.10
C GLY A 98 11.65 -8.25 -7.51
N ILE A 99 11.14 -7.03 -7.64
CA ILE A 99 10.88 -6.35 -8.92
C ILE A 99 12.05 -5.42 -9.24
N ALA A 100 12.82 -5.76 -10.29
CA ALA A 100 13.99 -4.97 -10.70
C ALA A 100 13.62 -3.60 -11.29
N LYS A 101 12.54 -3.54 -12.07
CA LYS A 101 12.03 -2.32 -12.69
C LYS A 101 10.54 -2.46 -12.97
N LEU A 102 9.77 -1.41 -12.70
CA LEU A 102 8.38 -1.29 -13.06
C LEU A 102 8.12 0.16 -13.50
N ASP A 103 7.64 0.34 -14.73
CA ASP A 103 7.35 1.66 -15.26
C ASP A 103 5.97 2.14 -14.74
N PRO A 104 5.86 3.36 -14.19
CA PRO A 104 4.57 3.90 -13.74
C PRO A 104 3.54 4.01 -14.86
N VAL A 105 2.26 3.90 -14.52
CA VAL A 105 1.14 4.08 -15.46
C VAL A 105 0.25 5.24 -15.06
N GLY A 106 -0.24 6.01 -16.03
CA GLY A 106 -1.13 7.17 -15.77
C GLY A 106 -2.53 6.81 -15.27
N SER A 107 -2.97 5.56 -15.47
CA SER A 107 -4.25 5.06 -14.95
C SER A 107 -4.30 3.54 -14.92
N LEU A 108 -5.00 2.97 -13.94
CA LEU A 108 -5.38 1.57 -13.88
C LEU A 108 -6.87 1.42 -14.21
N LYS A 109 -7.20 0.55 -15.16
CA LYS A 109 -8.57 0.13 -15.47
C LYS A 109 -8.68 -1.36 -15.17
N ILE A 110 -9.59 -1.72 -14.28
CA ILE A 110 -9.73 -3.10 -13.82
C ILE A 110 -11.20 -3.40 -13.54
N THR A 111 -11.62 -4.62 -13.83
CA THR A 111 -12.91 -5.18 -13.42
C THR A 111 -12.67 -6.43 -12.58
N LYS A 112 -13.70 -6.91 -11.88
CA LYS A 112 -13.61 -8.16 -11.12
C LYS A 112 -13.15 -9.36 -11.97
N SER A 113 -13.56 -9.41 -13.24
CA SER A 113 -13.19 -10.49 -14.16
C SER A 113 -11.80 -10.36 -14.78
N SER A 114 -11.13 -9.21 -14.61
CA SER A 114 -9.79 -8.96 -15.15
C SER A 114 -8.72 -8.95 -14.06
N LEU A 115 -9.06 -9.33 -12.83
CA LEU A 115 -8.06 -9.48 -11.76
C LEU A 115 -7.04 -10.55 -12.16
N PRO A 116 -5.75 -10.34 -11.84
CA PRO A 116 -4.71 -11.31 -12.14
C PRO A 116 -4.86 -12.58 -11.29
N GLU A 117 -4.21 -13.67 -11.69
CA GLU A 117 -4.16 -14.91 -10.90
C GLU A 117 -3.19 -14.79 -9.71
N GLU A 118 -2.15 -13.97 -9.85
CA GLU A 118 -1.15 -13.69 -8.81
C GLU A 118 -1.16 -12.19 -8.47
N THR A 119 -0.72 -11.84 -7.25
CA THR A 119 -0.62 -10.44 -6.82
C THR A 119 0.28 -9.64 -7.76
N GLN A 120 -0.25 -8.54 -8.30
CA GLN A 120 0.51 -7.62 -9.15
C GLN A 120 0.71 -6.26 -8.48
N ILE A 121 1.94 -5.75 -8.57
CA ILE A 121 2.25 -4.37 -8.18
C ILE A 121 1.96 -3.45 -9.37
N VAL A 122 1.21 -2.38 -9.14
CA VAL A 122 0.94 -1.31 -10.12
C VAL A 122 1.37 0.03 -9.53
N VAL A 123 2.42 0.64 -10.10
CA VAL A 123 2.83 1.99 -9.72
C VAL A 123 2.05 3.00 -10.56
N LEU A 124 1.29 3.88 -9.91
CA LEU A 124 0.60 4.97 -10.59
C LEU A 124 1.51 6.20 -10.71
N GLU A 125 1.42 6.91 -11.83
CA GLU A 125 2.02 8.23 -11.99
C GLU A 125 1.35 9.23 -11.02
N PRO A 126 2.11 10.00 -10.24
CA PRO A 126 1.57 11.10 -9.46
C PRO A 126 0.99 12.16 -10.39
N LYS A 127 -0.25 12.57 -10.17
CA LYS A 127 -0.81 13.73 -10.87
C LYS A 127 -0.23 15.01 -10.27
N SER A 128 0.38 15.81 -11.14
CA SER A 128 0.87 17.16 -10.85
C SER A 128 -0.27 18.18 -10.83
#